data_AF-A0A560HS76-F1
#
_entry.id   AF-A0A560HS76-F1
#
_cell.length_a   1.000
_cell.length_b   1.000
_cell.length_c   1.000
_cell.angle_alpha   90.00
_cell.angle_beta   90.00
_cell.angle_gamma   90.00
#
_symmetry.space_group_name_H-M   'P 1'
#
loop_
_entity.id
_entity.type
_entity.pdbx_description
1 polymer ?
#
loop_
_entity_poly.entity_id
_entity_poly.type
_entity_poly.pdbx_seq_one_letter_code
_entity_poly.pdbx_strand_id
1 'polypeptide(L)' 'MKTTLANAEAALDEVQRDTDKLRSRELRKAIEKYIEMQREQIKALRRMMN' A
#
# COMPACT_ATOMS: atom_id res chain seq x y z
N MET A 1 -9.09 15.37 -1.84
CA MET A 1 -8.56 14.45 -0.82
C MET A 1 -9.20 13.05 -0.84
N LYS A 2 -10.55 12.89 -0.91
CA LYS A 2 -11.15 11.54 -1.10
C LYS A 2 -10.60 10.78 -2.32
N THR A 3 -10.56 11.43 -3.48
CA THR A 3 -9.96 10.88 -4.71
C THR A 3 -8.46 10.60 -4.55
N THR A 4 -7.74 11.46 -3.82
CA THR A 4 -6.30 11.30 -3.54
C THR A 4 -6.03 10.02 -2.73
N LEU A 5 -6.83 9.75 -1.70
CA LEU A 5 -6.69 8.53 -0.89
C LEU A 5 -7.09 7.27 -1.68
N ALA A 6 -8.13 7.35 -2.53
CA ALA A 6 -8.48 6.24 -3.41
C ALA A 6 -7.37 5.92 -4.42
N ASN A 7 -6.75 6.95 -5.01
CA ASN A 7 -5.61 6.75 -5.92
C ASN A 7 -4.40 6.16 -5.19
N ALA A 8 -4.15 6.56 -3.94
CA ALA A 8 -3.07 6.00 -3.13
C ALA A 8 -3.29 4.52 -2.82
N GLU A 9 -4.52 4.09 -2.54
CA GLU A 9 -4.85 2.67 -2.36
C GLU A 9 -4.65 1.87 -3.65
N ALA A 10 -5.11 2.39 -4.78
CA ALA A 10 -4.90 1.74 -6.08
C ALA A 10 -3.41 1.58 -6.42
N ALA A 11 -2.59 2.60 -6.12
CA ALA A 11 -1.15 2.53 -6.31
C ALA A 11 -0.51 1.43 -5.44
N LEU A 12 -0.95 1.27 -4.19
CA LEU A 12 -0.46 0.18 -3.33
C LEU A 12 -0.83 -1.20 -3.85
N ASP A 13 -2.02 -1.34 -4.46
CA ASP A 13 -2.44 -2.59 -5.08
C ASP A 13 -1.60 -2.93 -6.33
N GLU A 14 -1.20 -1.93 -7.11
CA GLU A 14 -0.25 -2.12 -8.23
C GLU A 14 1.12 -2.56 -7.72
N VAL A 15 1.67 -1.89 -6.71
CA VAL A 15 2.96 -2.25 -6.11
C VAL A 15 2.92 -3.66 -5.52
N GLN A 16 1.81 -4.08 -4.90
CA GLN A 16 1.65 -5.47 -4.43
C GLN A 16 1.73 -6.47 -5.59
N ARG A 17 1.03 -6.22 -6.70
CA ARG A 17 1.07 -7.12 -7.88
C ARG A 17 2.47 -7.26 -8.46
N ASP A 18 3.25 -6.18 -8.47
CA ASP A 18 4.64 -6.23 -8.94
C ASP A 18 5.57 -6.92 -7.94
N THR A 19 5.31 -6.73 -6.65
CA THR A 19 6.00 -7.41 -5.55
C THR A 19 5.82 -8.92 -5.60
N ASP A 20 4.61 -9.38 -5.95
CA ASP A 20 4.29 -10.80 -6.09
C ASP A 20 5.10 -11.49 -7.20
N LYS A 21 5.53 -10.73 -8.22
CA LYS A 21 6.36 -11.21 -9.34
C LYS A 21 7.85 -11.32 -8.97
N LEU A 22 8.28 -10.73 -7.86
CA LEU A 22 9.70 -10.73 -7.46
C LEU A 22 10.15 -12.14 -7.08
N ARG A 23 11.32 -12.56 -7.57
CA ARG A 23 11.92 -13.86 -7.22
C ARG A 23 12.55 -13.89 -5.82
N SER A 24 13.03 -12.74 -5.32
CA SER A 24 13.60 -12.66 -3.98
C SER A 24 12.51 -12.63 -2.93
N ARG A 25 12.58 -13.59 -1.99
CA ARG A 25 11.63 -13.70 -0.88
C ARG A 25 11.86 -12.64 0.18
N GLU A 26 13.12 -12.28 0.42
CA GLU A 26 13.52 -11.26 1.38
C GLU A 26 13.02 -9.89 0.93
N LEU A 27 13.23 -9.55 -0.34
CA LEU A 27 12.75 -8.30 -0.92
C LEU A 27 11.23 -8.24 -0.92
N ARG A 28 10.55 -9.34 -1.28
CA ARG A 28 9.10 -9.44 -1.24
C ARG A 28 8.55 -9.12 0.16
N LYS A 29 9.08 -9.78 1.19
CA LYS A 29 8.68 -9.54 2.59
C LYS A 29 8.91 -8.10 3.06
N ALA A 30 10.04 -7.51 2.65
CA ALA A 30 10.35 -6.12 2.99
C ALA A 30 9.34 -5.14 2.39
N ILE A 31 8.96 -5.37 1.12
CA ILE A 31 7.97 -4.53 0.42
C ILE A 31 6.56 -4.77 0.96
N GLU A 32 6.15 -6.02 1.20
CA GLU A 32 4.86 -6.36 1.82
C GLU A 32 4.67 -5.63 3.16
N LYS A 33 5.69 -5.66 4.03
CA LYS A 33 5.66 -4.93 5.31
C LYS A 33 5.49 -3.42 5.12
N TYR A 34 6.11 -2.86 4.09
CA TYR A 34 6.01 -1.44 3.79
C TYR A 34 4.63 -1.07 3.22
N ILE A 35 4.05 -1.92 2.36
CA ILE A 35 2.69 -1.78 1.83
C ILE A 35 1.67 -1.80 2.98
N GLU A 36 1.77 -2.75 3.91
CA GLU A 36 0.89 -2.83 5.08
C GLU A 36 0.94 -1.55 5.93
N MET A 37 2.14 -1.05 6.20
CA MET A 37 2.32 0.20 6.94
C MET A 37 1.63 1.38 6.24
N GLN A 38 1.78 1.51 4.92
CA GLN A 38 1.12 2.58 4.16
C GLN A 38 -0.41 2.44 4.11
N ARG A 39 -0.94 1.21 4.03
CA ARG A 39 -2.39 0.97 4.09
C ARG A 39 -2.99 1.45 5.42
N GLU A 40 -2.31 1.17 6.53
CA GLU A 40 -2.77 1.66 7.84
C GLU A 40 -2.68 3.19 7.97
N GLN A 41 -1.65 3.83 7.39
CA GLN A 41 -1.57 5.29 7.33
C GLN A 41 -2.72 5.91 6.51
N ILE A 42 -3.02 5.35 5.34
CA ILE A 42 -4.15 5.81 4.51
C ILE A 42 -5.48 5.64 5.24
N LYS A 43 -5.66 4.52 5.94
CA LYS A 43 -6.86 4.25 6.75
C LYS A 43 -6.99 5.24 7.92
N ALA A 44 -5.89 5.58 8.59
CA ALA A 44 -5.89 6.61 9.62
C ALA A 44 -6.28 7.98 9.03
N LEU A 45 -5.71 8.36 7.88
CA LEU A 45 -6.08 9.59 7.19
C LEU A 45 -7.55 9.61 6.78
N ARG A 46 -8.11 8.49 6.30
CA ARG A 46 -9.54 8.37 6.00
C ARG A 46 -10.40 8.60 7.24
N ARG A 47 -10.01 8.08 8.41
CA ARG A 47 -10.74 8.26 9.66
C ARG A 47 -10.72 9.70 10.15
N MET A 48 -9.63 10.43 9.95
CA MET A 48 -9.54 11.86 10.30
C MET A 48 -10.37 12.77 9.39
N MET A 49 -10.74 12.26 8.21
CA MET A 49 -11.48 12.98 7.18
C MET A 49 -12.98 12.72 7.16
N ASN A 50 -13.45 11.73 7.92
CA ASN A 50 -14.86 11.43 8.15
C ASN A 50 -15.30 12.05 9.47
#